data_AF-A0A0W1DVS6-F1
#
_entry.id   AF-A0A0W1DVS6-F1
#
_cell.length_a   1.000
_cell.length_b   1.000
_cell.length_c   1.000
_cell.angle_alpha   90.00
_cell.angle_beta   90.00
_cell.angle_gamma   90.00
#
_symmetry.space_group_name_H-M   'P 1'
#
loop_
_entity.id
_entity.type
_entity.pdbx_description
1 polymer ?
#
loop_
_entity_poly.entity_id
_entity_poly.type
_entity_poly.pdbx_seq_one_letter_code
_entity_poly.pdbx_strand_id
1 'polypeptide(L)'
;MGVRWLREIESGNPKARLDDHLLCAYKLDLSTGHILIPLMFYSQKMAFPMQLAIGDLRELERLCIEVVAQKHLDQLTSALTPRWSQGLRISSAA
;
A
#
# COMPACT_ATOMS: atom_id res chain seq x y z
N MET A 1 7.04 -9.89 -22.92
CA MET A 1 7.56 -8.52 -22.78
C MET A 1 8.83 -8.44 -23.61
N GLY A 2 9.05 -7.41 -24.42
CA GLY A 2 10.28 -7.32 -25.21
C GLY A 2 11.44 -6.76 -24.40
N VAL A 3 12.66 -7.30 -24.57
CA VAL A 3 13.88 -6.81 -23.89
C VAL A 3 14.09 -5.31 -24.11
N ARG A 4 13.75 -4.81 -25.30
CA ARG A 4 13.80 -3.37 -25.61
C ARG A 4 12.91 -2.55 -24.69
N TRP A 5 11.66 -2.97 -24.47
CA TRP A 5 10.71 -2.25 -23.62
C TRP A 5 11.20 -2.21 -22.18
N LEU A 6 11.70 -3.34 -21.65
CA LEU A 6 12.25 -3.41 -20.29
C LEU A 6 13.43 -2.44 -20.11
N ARG A 7 14.36 -2.41 -21.07
CA ARG A 7 15.51 -1.50 -21.04
C ARG A 7 15.11 -0.03 -21.07
N GLU A 8 14.07 0.34 -21.81
CA GLU A 8 13.56 1.72 -21.83
C GLU A 8 13.11 2.16 -20.42
N ILE A 9 12.41 1.27 -19.71
CA ILE A 9 11.97 1.52 -18.33
C ILE A 9 13.17 1.62 -17.38
N GLU A 10 14.11 0.68 -17.44
CA GLU A 10 15.31 0.65 -16.60
C GLU A 10 16.25 1.85 -16.86
N SER A 11 16.33 2.33 -18.10
CA SER A 11 17.16 3.48 -18.47
C SER A 11 16.58 4.84 -18.04
N GLY A 12 15.39 4.84 -17.43
CA GLY A 12 14.73 6.07 -17.01
C GLY A 12 14.18 6.88 -18.18
N ASN A 13 13.58 6.23 -19.19
CA ASN A 13 12.95 6.93 -20.30
C ASN A 13 11.91 7.95 -19.76
N PRO A 14 12.05 9.26 -20.05
CA PRO A 14 11.16 10.28 -19.50
C PRO A 14 9.71 10.19 -20.01
N LYS A 15 9.45 9.38 -21.05
CA LYS A 15 8.11 9.08 -21.55
C LYS A 15 7.45 7.90 -20.83
N ALA A 16 8.21 7.11 -20.07
CA ALA A 16 7.67 6.01 -19.28
C ALA A 16 6.74 6.56 -18.20
N ARG A 17 5.56 5.96 -18.07
CA ARG A 17 4.58 6.33 -17.05
C ARG A 17 4.80 5.50 -15.80
N LEU A 18 4.29 5.98 -14.66
CA LEU A 18 4.26 5.21 -13.41
C LEU A 18 3.63 3.82 -13.62
N ASP A 19 2.54 3.75 -14.39
CA ASP A 19 1.86 2.50 -14.71
C ASP A 19 2.78 1.49 -15.44
N ASP A 20 3.70 1.99 -16.28
CA ASP A 20 4.67 1.12 -16.97
C ASP A 20 5.66 0.52 -15.98
N HIS A 21 6.11 1.29 -14.97
CA HIS A 21 6.97 0.80 -13.90
C HIS A 21 6.25 -0.22 -13.01
N LEU A 22 4.99 0.01 -12.67
CA LEU A 22 4.18 -0.92 -11.88
C LEU A 22 3.92 -2.22 -12.64
N LEU A 23 3.57 -2.14 -13.93
CA LEU A 23 3.39 -3.29 -14.79
C LEU A 23 4.70 -4.07 -14.99
N CYS A 24 5.83 -3.37 -15.07
CA CYS A 24 7.17 -3.97 -15.09
C CYS A 24 7.41 -4.80 -13.81
N ALA A 25 7.25 -4.18 -12.63
CA ALA A 25 7.44 -4.84 -11.35
C ALA A 25 6.54 -6.08 -11.23
N TYR A 26 5.25 -5.94 -11.57
CA TYR A 26 4.30 -7.06 -11.56
C TYR A 26 4.75 -8.23 -12.47
N LYS A 27 5.20 -7.96 -13.70
CA LYS A 27 5.63 -9.04 -14.62
C LYS A 27 6.98 -9.65 -14.26
N LEU A 28 7.81 -8.96 -13.50
CA LEU A 28 9.07 -9.47 -12.96
C LEU A 28 8.89 -10.19 -11.61
N ASP A 29 7.65 -10.33 -11.14
CA ASP A 29 7.32 -10.87 -9.80
C ASP A 29 8.06 -10.12 -8.68
N LEU A 30 8.27 -8.81 -8.88
CA LEU A 30 8.80 -7.90 -7.88
C LEU A 30 7.63 -7.24 -7.15
N SER A 31 7.78 -7.09 -5.84
CA SER A 31 6.83 -6.32 -5.04
C SER A 31 6.73 -4.88 -5.58
N THR A 32 5.52 -4.46 -5.93
CA THR A 32 5.20 -3.08 -6.34
C THR A 32 5.47 -2.05 -5.24
N GLY A 33 5.58 -2.51 -3.99
CA GLY A 33 5.93 -1.76 -2.80
C GLY A 33 7.29 -1.08 -2.91
N HIS A 34 8.22 -1.61 -3.71
CA HIS A 34 9.51 -0.95 -3.98
C HIS A 34 9.36 0.40 -4.68
N ILE A 35 8.22 0.63 -5.36
CA ILE A 35 7.87 1.91 -5.98
C ILE A 35 6.92 2.68 -5.07
N LEU A 36 5.84 2.03 -4.63
CA LEU A 36 4.73 2.69 -3.94
C LEU A 36 5.06 3.13 -2.51
N ILE A 37 5.83 2.34 -1.75
CA ILE A 37 6.14 2.65 -0.35
C ILE A 37 7.07 3.88 -0.25
N PRO A 38 8.19 3.99 -0.99
CA PRO A 38 8.97 5.21 -1.02
C PRO A 38 8.14 6.44 -1.44
N LEU A 39 7.25 6.29 -2.42
CA LEU A 39 6.32 7.34 -2.85
C LEU A 39 5.39 7.78 -1.71
N MET A 40 4.86 6.84 -0.92
CA MET A 40 4.04 7.17 0.26
C MET A 40 4.84 7.96 1.29
N PHE A 41 6.06 7.54 1.62
CA PHE A 41 6.94 8.28 2.55
C PHE A 41 7.21 9.70 2.04
N TYR A 42 7.59 9.82 0.76
CA TYR A 42 7.86 11.12 0.14
C TYR A 42 6.62 12.02 0.16
N SER A 43 5.43 11.48 -0.13
CA SER A 43 4.16 12.23 -0.09
C SER A 43 3.87 12.83 1.30
N GLN A 44 4.34 12.17 2.36
CA GLN A 44 4.20 12.61 3.75
C GLN A 44 5.40 13.42 4.25
N LYS A 45 6.34 13.79 3.36
CA LYS A 45 7.61 14.47 3.71
C LYS A 45 8.45 13.69 4.72
N MET A 46 8.37 12.36 4.67
CA MET A 46 9.15 11.46 5.51
C MET A 46 10.32 10.86 4.72
N ALA A 47 11.44 10.64 5.40
CA ALA A 47 12.58 9.95 4.81
C ALA A 47 12.28 8.45 4.69
N PHE A 48 12.47 7.88 3.50
CA PHE A 48 12.33 6.44 3.29
C PHE A 48 13.56 5.69 3.83
N PRO A 49 13.40 4.69 4.71
CA PRO A 49 14.51 3.90 5.22
C PRO A 49 15.12 3.02 4.12
N MET A 50 16.37 3.27 3.75
CA MET A 50 17.07 2.52 2.68
C MET A 50 17.19 1.02 2.96
N GLN A 51 17.15 0.61 4.23
CA GLN A 51 17.16 -0.80 4.63
C GLN A 51 15.93 -1.54 4.09
N LEU A 52 14.79 -0.85 3.96
CA LEU A 52 13.58 -1.41 3.35
C LEU A 52 13.71 -1.54 1.82
N ALA A 53 14.61 -0.78 1.18
CA ALA A 53 14.81 -0.85 -0.27
C ALA A 53 15.55 -2.13 -0.73
N ILE A 54 16.25 -2.79 0.19
CA ILE A 54 17.12 -3.94 -0.11
C ILE A 54 16.40 -5.28 0.15
N GLY A 55 15.38 -5.28 1.02
CA GLY A 55 14.63 -6.48 1.41
C GLY A 55 13.41 -6.77 0.54
N ASP A 56 12.82 -7.96 0.70
CA ASP A 56 11.52 -8.27 0.11
C ASP A 56 10.41 -7.51 0.85
N LEU A 57 9.62 -6.75 0.09
CA LEU A 57 8.54 -5.92 0.61
C LEU A 57 7.17 -6.62 0.60
N ARG A 58 7.06 -7.88 0.16
CA ARG A 58 5.78 -8.62 0.10
C ARG A 58 5.06 -8.71 1.44
N GLU A 59 5.78 -8.97 2.52
CA GLU A 59 5.19 -9.03 3.86
C GLU A 59 4.65 -7.66 4.28
N LEU A 60 5.42 -6.60 4.00
CA LEU A 60 4.99 -5.23 4.28
C LEU A 60 3.77 -4.83 3.43
N GLU A 61 3.72 -5.21 2.15
CA GLU A 61 2.54 -5.01 1.29
C GLU A 61 1.30 -5.68 1.88
N ARG A 62 1.43 -6.92 2.36
CA ARG A 62 0.32 -7.64 3.00
C ARG A 62 -0.17 -6.90 4.25
N LEU A 63 0.75 -6.46 5.12
CA LEU A 63 0.41 -5.67 6.31
C LEU A 63 -0.29 -4.36 5.94
N CYS A 64 0.16 -3.68 4.88
CA CYS A 64 -0.51 -2.49 4.38
C CYS A 64 -1.95 -2.78 3.93
N ILE A 65 -2.18 -3.87 3.20
CA ILE A 65 -3.53 -4.28 2.78
C ILE A 65 -4.42 -4.55 3.99
N GLU A 66 -3.91 -5.27 5.00
CA GLU A 66 -4.65 -5.56 6.22
C GLU A 66 -5.04 -4.28 6.97
N VAL A 67 -4.11 -3.33 7.12
CA VAL A 67 -4.38 -2.04 7.78
C VAL A 67 -5.42 -1.21 7.03
N VAL A 68 -5.32 -1.14 5.70
CA VAL A 68 -6.30 -0.40 4.87
C VAL A 68 -7.68 -1.06 4.96
N ALA A 69 -7.75 -2.39 4.87
CA ALA A 69 -8.99 -3.14 5.00
C ALA A 69 -9.61 -2.95 6.39
N GLN A 70 -8.83 -3.06 7.46
CA GLN A 70 -9.31 -2.87 8.82
C GLN A 70 -9.87 -1.46 9.03
N LYS A 71 -9.15 -0.43 8.57
CA LYS A 71 -9.62 0.96 8.64
C LYS A 71 -10.96 1.15 7.92
N HIS A 72 -11.14 0.49 6.77
CA HIS A 72 -12.39 0.56 6.03
C HIS A 72 -13.54 -0.15 6.79
N LEU A 73 -13.27 -1.32 7.38
CA LEU A 73 -14.25 -2.05 8.19
C LEU A 73 -14.65 -1.28 9.46
N ASP A 74 -13.71 -0.62 10.12
CA ASP A 74 -13.98 0.21 11.30
C ASP A 74 -14.89 1.39 10.95
N GLN A 75 -14.65 2.04 9.81
CA GLN A 75 -15.48 3.13 9.32
C GLN A 75 -16.91 2.65 8.99
N LEU A 76 -17.05 1.52 8.32
CA LEU A 76 -18.36 0.92 8.03
C LEU A 76 -19.07 0.53 9.31
N THR A 77 -18.37 -0.10 10.26
CA THR A 77 -18.92 -0.49 11.55
C THR A 77 -19.41 0.74 12.31
N SER A 78 -18.62 1.82 12.36
CA SER A 78 -19.03 3.07 13.00
C SER A 78 -20.25 3.72 12.33
N ALA A 79 -20.33 3.68 11.00
CA ALA A 79 -21.45 4.26 10.26
C ALA A 79 -22.75 3.45 10.44
N LEU A 80 -22.62 2.12 10.57
CA LEU A 80 -23.76 1.20 10.69
C LEU A 80 -24.18 0.96 12.14
N THR A 81 -23.34 1.29 13.14
CA THR A 81 -23.67 1.12 14.56
C THR A 81 -24.70 2.18 14.97
N PRO A 82 -25.97 1.80 15.25
CA PRO A 82 -27.00 2.76 15.56
C PRO A 82 -26.77 3.35 16.96
N ARG A 83 -27.06 4.65 17.13
CA ARG A 83 -26.73 5.43 18.35
C ARG A 83 -27.33 4.86 19.64
N TRP A 84 -28.45 4.13 19.57
CA TRP A 84 -29.08 3.48 20.71
C TRP A 84 -28.33 2.23 21.22
N SER A 85 -27.48 1.60 20.40
CA SER A 85 -26.68 0.43 20.80
C SER A 85 -25.52 0.76 21.73
N GLN A 86 -25.11 2.04 21.81
CA GLN A 86 -24.06 2.52 22.70
C GLN A 86 -24.48 2.50 24.18
N GLY A 87 -25.79 2.58 24.47
CA GLY A 87 -26.33 2.51 25.84
C GLY A 87 -26.41 1.10 26.42
N LEU A 88 -26.46 0.05 25.58
CA LEU A 88 -26.58 -1.33 26.06
C LEU A 88 -25.27 -1.90 26.63
N ARG A 89 -24.10 -1.39 26.20
CA ARG A 89 -22.78 -1.89 26.66
C ARG A 89 -22.43 -1.48 28.09
N ILE A 90 -23.10 -0.48 28.66
CA ILE A 90 -22.83 0.02 30.02
C ILE A 90 -23.64 -0.75 31.07
N SER A 91 -24.73 -1.41 30.68
CA SER A 91 -25.66 -2.06 31.63
C SER A 91 -25.30 -3.50 32.01
N SER A 92 -24.27 -4.12 31.42
CA SER A 92 -23.88 -5.51 31.72
C SER A 92 -22.70 -5.63 32.69
N ALA A 93 -22.30 -4.55 33.36
CA ALA A 93 -21.19 -4.52 34.32
C ALA A 93 -21.63 -4.10 35.74
N ALA A 94 -22.91 -4.30 36.09
CA ALA A 94 -23.46 -4.09 37.42
C ALA A 94 -23.66 -5.42 38.16
#